data_AF-A0ABD3TCK5-F1
#
_entry.id   AF-A0ABD3TCK5-F1
#
_cell.length_a   1.000
_cell.length_b   1.000
_cell.length_c   1.000
_cell.angle_alpha   90.00
_cell.angle_beta   90.00
_cell.angle_gamma   90.00
#
_symmetry.space_group_name_H-M   'P 1'
#
loop_
_entity.id
_entity.type
_entity.pdbx_description
1 polymer ?
#
loop_
_entity_poly.entity_id
_entity_poly.type
_entity_poly.pdbx_seq_one_letter_code
_entity_poly.pdbx_strand_id
1 'polypeptide(L)'
;MAVVLYYIVGLIVLGVSHLVYKWRNPKCNGVLPPGSMGLPFIGESLQYFSPQPLEGIPPFLTKRIARYGPLFRTSFLGQRVIVSIDPVVNQYIFRREGYEFRSWYTSSAVMVLGSKGINSQQGDAHKYLRNLTLEFIGPENLKVELGHEMDINTRHHLASWACGDHEVDIKEELEIMVFKLAAKKWLDFDEQQVLELRDNYTFVRKAFLSMPFGIPGTALHAALQEIEDEGTILTEEFALDMVYILLFAAVETVSTSMALCLKFLHEHPKVLEELKVINETLRLADIAPGMFRKVMQDGQELHHGTRKFMAFGGGRRLCAGSDFAKLQMAIFIHYLVTKYRYGPLFRTSFLGQRVIVSIDPEVNQYIFRREGKEFQCWYTSSAAKILGSKALNGQQGDVHKYLRNLVVNLIGPENLKVGLGHETDINTRHHLASWACRGHEVDLKEELEIMVFKLAAKKLLDFDEQQVLELRDNYKCVRKAFLSMPFGIPGTALHAALQGRKKAKKMIKGVFNARRMSKDNNLDFIGLLLKEIEDEGTILTEEFAMDMVYTLLFAAVETVTPAMALCLKYLHEHPKVLEELKVINETVRLADIAPGMFRKVMQDVNIKGKFEIFSFLITNILLP
;
A
#
# COMPACT_ATOMS: atom_id res chain seq x y z
N MET A 1 -39.51 -64.35 31.65
CA MET A 1 -39.65 -62.93 31.24
C MET A 1 -38.35 -62.15 31.30
N ALA A 2 -37.67 -62.05 32.45
CA ALA A 2 -36.40 -61.29 32.57
C ALA A 2 -35.28 -61.79 31.64
N VAL A 3 -35.08 -63.10 31.52
CA VAL A 3 -34.05 -63.69 30.64
C VAL A 3 -34.30 -63.36 29.16
N VAL A 4 -35.54 -63.46 28.70
CA VAL A 4 -35.92 -63.10 27.32
C VAL A 4 -35.69 -61.61 27.05
N LEU A 5 -35.98 -60.74 28.03
CA LEU A 5 -35.69 -59.31 27.94
C LEU A 5 -34.18 -59.04 27.82
N TYR A 6 -33.32 -59.74 28.59
CA TYR A 6 -31.87 -59.61 28.46
C TYR A 6 -31.36 -60.03 27.06
N TYR A 7 -31.89 -61.10 26.47
CA TYR A 7 -31.53 -61.50 25.11
C TYR A 7 -31.99 -60.49 24.06
N ILE A 8 -33.20 -59.94 24.20
CA ILE A 8 -33.72 -58.89 23.31
C ILE A 8 -32.85 -57.64 23.39
N VAL A 9 -32.51 -57.19 24.60
CA VAL A 9 -31.62 -56.03 24.82
C VAL A 9 -30.23 -56.32 24.24
N GLY A 10 -29.68 -57.52 24.44
CA GLY A 10 -28.39 -57.93 23.87
C GLY A 10 -28.38 -57.91 22.34
N LEU A 11 -29.44 -58.40 21.69
CA LEU A 11 -29.60 -58.37 20.24
C LEU A 11 -29.76 -56.95 19.70
N ILE A 12 -30.49 -56.08 20.42
CA ILE A 12 -30.60 -54.66 20.07
C ILE A 12 -29.23 -53.98 20.18
N VAL A 13 -28.47 -54.22 21.24
CA VAL A 13 -27.12 -53.66 21.42
C VAL A 13 -26.20 -54.13 20.30
N LEU A 14 -26.17 -55.43 19.98
CA LEU A 14 -25.38 -55.96 18.87
C LEU A 14 -25.79 -55.38 17.51
N GLY A 15 -27.09 -55.27 17.26
CA GLY A 15 -27.64 -54.66 16.05
C GLY A 15 -27.23 -53.19 15.92
N VAL A 16 -27.40 -52.41 16.98
CA VAL A 16 -26.99 -51.00 17.03
C VAL A 16 -25.47 -50.85 16.90
N SER A 17 -24.67 -51.66 17.59
CA SER A 17 -23.20 -51.65 17.46
C SER A 17 -22.74 -51.99 16.05
N HIS A 18 -23.37 -52.98 15.40
CA HIS A 18 -23.06 -53.31 14.01
C HIS A 18 -23.43 -52.18 13.05
N LEU A 19 -24.59 -51.54 13.25
CA LEU A 19 -25.01 -50.36 12.48
C LEU A 19 -24.03 -49.18 12.65
N VAL A 20 -23.62 -48.89 13.89
CA VAL A 20 -22.64 -47.85 14.20
C VAL A 20 -21.28 -48.17 13.57
N TYR A 21 -20.84 -49.43 13.63
CA TYR A 21 -19.58 -49.85 13.00
C TYR A 21 -19.61 -49.68 11.48
N LYS A 22 -20.71 -50.10 10.82
CA LYS A 22 -20.91 -49.95 9.37
C LYS A 22 -21.03 -48.49 8.95
N TRP A 23 -21.65 -47.65 9.77
CA TRP A 23 -21.68 -46.19 9.57
C TRP A 23 -20.27 -45.60 9.65
N ARG A 24 -19.53 -45.89 10.73
CA ARG A 24 -18.16 -45.38 10.95
C ARG A 24 -17.18 -45.82 9.87
N ASN A 25 -17.34 -47.04 9.34
CA ASN A 25 -16.44 -47.65 8.37
C ASN A 25 -17.18 -47.98 7.06
N PRO A 26 -17.53 -46.97 6.25
CA PRO A 26 -18.22 -47.21 4.99
C PRO A 26 -17.32 -47.99 4.01
N LYS A 27 -17.90 -48.91 3.23
CA LYS A 27 -17.17 -49.72 2.24
C LYS A 27 -16.53 -48.83 1.16
N CYS A 28 -15.28 -49.10 0.80
CA CYS A 28 -14.59 -48.45 -0.32
C CYS A 28 -14.52 -49.42 -1.50
N ASN A 29 -15.32 -49.15 -2.54
CA ASN A 29 -15.40 -49.97 -3.74
C ASN A 29 -14.64 -49.32 -4.93
N GLY A 30 -13.66 -48.45 -4.66
CA GLY A 30 -12.91 -47.70 -5.68
C GLY A 30 -13.59 -46.45 -6.24
N VAL A 31 -14.90 -46.28 -6.03
CA VAL A 31 -15.67 -45.11 -6.53
C VAL A 31 -15.63 -43.90 -5.59
N LEU A 32 -15.59 -44.13 -4.27
CA LEU A 32 -15.59 -43.08 -3.25
C LEU A 32 -14.30 -43.13 -2.41
N PRO A 33 -13.77 -41.97 -2.00
CA PRO A 33 -12.53 -41.90 -1.24
C PRO A 33 -12.64 -42.58 0.12
N PRO A 34 -11.53 -43.07 0.69
CA PRO A 34 -11.48 -43.65 2.03
C PRO A 34 -11.85 -42.64 3.11
N GLY A 35 -12.28 -43.10 4.28
CA GLY A 35 -12.59 -42.20 5.40
C GLY A 35 -13.56 -42.75 6.42
N SER A 36 -13.90 -41.94 7.42
CA SER A 36 -14.72 -42.29 8.59
C SER A 36 -15.90 -41.35 8.73
N MET A 37 -17.12 -41.87 8.90
CA MET A 37 -18.32 -41.03 9.10
C MET A 37 -18.51 -40.56 10.55
N GLY A 38 -17.60 -40.90 11.46
CA GLY A 38 -17.70 -40.50 12.87
C GLY A 38 -18.95 -41.04 13.57
N LEU A 39 -19.41 -40.36 14.61
CA LEU A 39 -20.63 -40.76 15.32
C LEU A 39 -21.87 -40.53 14.44
N PRO A 40 -22.94 -41.33 14.59
CA PRO A 40 -24.23 -41.01 13.96
C PRO A 40 -24.68 -39.58 14.30
N PHE A 41 -25.29 -38.88 13.34
CA PHE A 41 -25.81 -37.51 13.43
C PHE A 41 -24.78 -36.39 13.65
N ILE A 42 -23.80 -36.54 14.54
CA ILE A 42 -22.79 -35.51 14.83
C ILE A 42 -21.58 -35.65 13.91
N GLY A 43 -21.27 -36.88 13.47
CA GLY A 43 -20.11 -37.16 12.64
C GLY A 43 -18.80 -36.95 13.38
N GLU A 44 -17.86 -36.25 12.74
CA GLU A 44 -16.59 -35.83 13.33
C GLU A 44 -16.57 -34.33 13.70
N SER A 45 -17.74 -33.67 13.74
CA SER A 45 -17.87 -32.23 13.93
C SER A 45 -17.21 -31.68 15.19
N LEU A 46 -17.28 -32.39 16.32
CA LEU A 46 -16.67 -31.91 17.58
C LEU A 46 -15.15 -31.73 17.47
N GLN A 47 -14.47 -32.60 16.71
CA GLN A 47 -13.02 -32.49 16.50
C GLN A 47 -12.66 -31.50 15.40
N TYR A 48 -13.58 -31.23 14.48
CA TYR A 48 -13.39 -30.25 13.42
C TYR A 48 -13.55 -28.82 13.94
N PHE A 49 -14.59 -28.57 14.75
CA PHE A 49 -14.89 -27.25 15.33
C PHE A 49 -14.17 -26.97 16.66
N SER A 50 -13.33 -27.89 17.16
CA SER A 50 -12.48 -27.59 18.32
C SER A 50 -11.42 -26.55 17.94
N PRO A 51 -10.98 -25.68 18.88
CA PRO A 51 -9.91 -24.72 18.63
C PRO A 51 -8.69 -25.38 17.97
N GLN A 52 -8.21 -24.80 16.87
CA GLN A 52 -7.04 -25.27 16.13
C GLN A 52 -5.96 -24.19 16.15
N PRO A 53 -4.67 -24.56 16.01
CA PRO A 53 -3.62 -23.59 15.69
C PRO A 53 -3.97 -22.82 14.42
N LEU A 54 -3.69 -21.53 14.43
CA LEU A 54 -3.87 -20.65 13.27
C LEU A 54 -2.82 -20.90 12.17
N GLU A 55 -1.70 -21.52 12.53
CA GLU A 55 -0.58 -21.82 11.64
C GLU A 55 -0.46 -23.31 11.35
N GLY A 56 -0.22 -23.66 10.08
CA GLY A 56 -0.02 -25.02 9.62
C GLY A 56 -1.32 -25.82 9.44
N ILE A 57 -1.18 -27.10 9.07
CA ILE A 57 -2.35 -27.96 8.78
C ILE A 57 -3.01 -28.37 10.12
N PRO A 58 -4.31 -28.11 10.31
CA PRO A 58 -5.04 -28.49 11.52
C PRO A 58 -4.81 -29.95 11.94
N PRO A 59 -4.56 -30.24 13.24
CA PRO A 59 -4.41 -31.61 13.76
C PRO A 59 -5.51 -32.59 13.33
N PHE A 60 -6.74 -32.11 13.18
CA PHE A 60 -7.83 -32.91 12.61
C PHE A 60 -7.45 -33.43 11.22
N LEU A 61 -7.04 -32.55 10.31
CA LEU A 61 -6.68 -32.89 8.93
C LEU A 61 -5.40 -33.72 8.89
N THR A 62 -4.35 -33.35 9.62
CA THR A 62 -3.06 -34.08 9.64
C THR A 62 -3.24 -35.56 9.98
N LYS A 63 -4.08 -35.88 10.98
CA LYS A 63 -4.40 -37.27 11.36
C LYS A 63 -5.15 -38.03 10.27
N ARG A 64 -6.03 -37.38 9.51
CA ARG A 64 -6.80 -38.02 8.42
C ARG A 64 -5.96 -38.17 7.16
N ILE A 65 -5.12 -37.19 6.83
CA ILE A 65 -4.18 -37.28 5.71
C ILE A 65 -3.25 -38.49 5.90
N ALA A 66 -2.65 -38.62 7.08
CA ALA A 66 -1.76 -39.73 7.38
C ALA A 66 -2.45 -41.11 7.27
N ARG A 67 -3.77 -41.17 7.50
CA ARG A 67 -4.53 -42.42 7.53
C ARG A 67 -5.23 -42.76 6.21
N TYR A 68 -5.75 -41.76 5.50
CA TYR A 68 -6.64 -41.92 4.36
C TYR A 68 -6.09 -41.28 3.08
N GLY A 69 -5.01 -40.50 3.17
CA GLY A 69 -4.48 -39.72 2.05
C GLY A 69 -5.11 -38.32 1.92
N PRO A 70 -4.70 -37.53 0.91
CA PRO A 70 -5.08 -36.13 0.74
C PRO A 70 -6.53 -35.92 0.30
N LEU A 71 -7.25 -36.99 -0.04
CA LEU A 71 -8.66 -36.98 -0.41
C LEU A 71 -9.39 -38.05 0.42
N PHE A 72 -10.27 -37.62 1.31
CA PHE A 72 -10.98 -38.52 2.21
C PHE A 72 -12.43 -38.10 2.44
N ARG A 73 -13.28 -39.01 2.91
CA ARG A 73 -14.67 -38.72 3.28
C ARG A 73 -14.89 -38.68 4.79
N THR A 74 -15.83 -37.86 5.22
CA THR A 74 -16.24 -37.74 6.61
C THR A 74 -17.71 -37.33 6.72
N SER A 75 -18.19 -37.15 7.94
CA SER A 75 -19.47 -36.51 8.20
C SER A 75 -19.30 -35.31 9.13
N PHE A 76 -19.95 -34.20 8.77
CA PHE A 76 -20.11 -33.05 9.66
C PHE A 76 -21.60 -32.79 9.87
N LEU A 77 -22.07 -32.86 11.12
CA LEU A 77 -23.47 -32.61 11.49
C LEU A 77 -24.47 -33.39 10.60
N GLY A 78 -24.14 -34.66 10.35
CA GLY A 78 -24.97 -35.58 9.58
C GLY A 78 -24.86 -35.42 8.06
N GLN A 79 -24.18 -34.38 7.57
CA GLN A 79 -23.87 -34.21 6.15
C GLN A 79 -22.70 -35.10 5.77
N ARG A 80 -22.77 -35.75 4.60
CA ARG A 80 -21.67 -36.54 4.04
C ARG A 80 -20.75 -35.61 3.26
N VAL A 81 -19.48 -35.57 3.61
CA VAL A 81 -18.51 -34.59 3.09
C VAL A 81 -17.31 -35.32 2.52
N ILE A 82 -16.80 -34.83 1.37
CA ILE A 82 -15.48 -35.19 0.85
C ILE A 82 -14.55 -34.01 1.14
N VAL A 83 -13.44 -34.30 1.80
CA VAL A 83 -12.39 -33.34 2.12
C VAL A 83 -11.23 -33.56 1.16
N SER A 84 -10.82 -32.49 0.48
CA SER A 84 -9.71 -32.47 -0.46
C SER A 84 -8.64 -31.49 -0.02
N ILE A 85 -7.42 -31.98 0.14
CA ILE A 85 -6.20 -31.20 0.36
C ILE A 85 -5.28 -31.32 -0.88
N ASP A 86 -5.74 -32.05 -1.90
CA ASP A 86 -5.03 -32.19 -3.16
C ASP A 86 -5.20 -30.90 -4.01
N PRO A 87 -4.09 -30.23 -4.40
CA PRO A 87 -4.17 -28.98 -5.14
C PRO A 87 -4.77 -29.13 -6.54
N VAL A 88 -4.60 -30.30 -7.19
CA VAL A 88 -5.17 -30.59 -8.51
C VAL A 88 -6.68 -30.71 -8.42
N VAL A 89 -7.18 -31.44 -7.41
CA VAL A 89 -8.62 -31.58 -7.15
C VAL A 89 -9.24 -30.23 -6.77
N ASN A 90 -8.56 -29.44 -5.93
CA ASN A 90 -9.05 -28.13 -5.53
C ASN A 90 -9.16 -27.17 -6.73
N GLN A 91 -8.16 -27.17 -7.62
CA GLN A 91 -8.22 -26.37 -8.84
C GLN A 91 -9.35 -26.81 -9.79
N TYR A 92 -9.61 -28.12 -9.89
CA TYR A 92 -10.73 -28.66 -10.66
C TYR A 92 -12.07 -28.14 -10.12
N ILE A 93 -12.28 -28.25 -8.80
CA ILE A 93 -13.49 -27.76 -8.12
C ILE A 93 -13.74 -26.28 -8.44
N PHE A 94 -12.70 -25.44 -8.34
CA PHE A 94 -12.85 -24.01 -8.62
C PHE A 94 -13.18 -23.69 -10.09
N ARG A 95 -12.58 -24.43 -11.04
CA ARG A 95 -12.86 -24.23 -12.47
C ARG A 95 -14.29 -24.62 -12.86
N ARG A 96 -14.85 -25.60 -12.14
CA ARG A 96 -16.18 -26.15 -12.40
C ARG A 96 -17.30 -25.52 -11.52
N GLU A 97 -17.00 -24.43 -10.82
CA GLU A 97 -17.99 -23.65 -10.05
C GLU A 97 -19.12 -23.13 -10.96
N GLY A 98 -20.37 -23.37 -10.57
CA GLY A 98 -21.57 -23.06 -11.34
C GLY A 98 -21.93 -24.08 -12.43
N TYR A 99 -21.12 -25.13 -12.60
CA TYR A 99 -21.40 -26.23 -13.54
C TYR A 99 -21.57 -27.56 -12.80
N GLU A 100 -20.54 -28.01 -12.08
CA GLU A 100 -20.56 -29.26 -11.32
C GLU A 100 -20.58 -29.02 -9.81
N PHE A 101 -20.13 -27.84 -9.38
CA PHE A 101 -20.06 -27.47 -7.98
C PHE A 101 -20.78 -26.15 -7.74
N ARG A 102 -21.36 -25.99 -6.56
CA ARG A 102 -21.86 -24.70 -6.07
C ARG A 102 -21.35 -24.41 -4.67
N SER A 103 -21.05 -23.14 -4.39
CA SER A 103 -20.76 -22.67 -3.03
C SER A 103 -21.83 -23.10 -2.04
N TRP A 104 -21.38 -23.52 -0.86
CA TRP A 104 -22.23 -23.91 0.25
C TRP A 104 -21.59 -23.43 1.56
N TYR A 105 -22.41 -22.99 2.50
CA TYR A 105 -22.01 -22.57 3.84
C TYR A 105 -22.86 -23.31 4.88
N THR A 106 -22.33 -23.45 6.09
CA THR A 106 -23.06 -24.04 7.21
C THR A 106 -24.26 -23.16 7.60
N SER A 107 -25.28 -23.76 8.21
CA SER A 107 -26.45 -23.01 8.69
C SER A 107 -26.07 -21.89 9.66
N SER A 108 -25.09 -22.12 10.54
CA SER A 108 -24.56 -21.09 11.44
C SER A 108 -23.94 -19.92 10.69
N ALA A 109 -23.11 -20.18 9.68
CA ALA A 109 -22.52 -19.12 8.85
C ALA A 109 -23.57 -18.31 8.07
N VAL A 110 -24.64 -18.96 7.58
CA VAL A 110 -25.75 -18.29 6.89
C VAL A 110 -26.63 -17.48 7.85
N MET A 111 -26.88 -17.98 9.06
CA MET A 111 -27.61 -17.24 10.09
C MET A 111 -26.86 -15.98 10.53
N VAL A 112 -25.53 -16.05 10.62
CA VAL A 112 -24.69 -14.95 11.10
C VAL A 112 -24.39 -13.93 10.00
N LEU A 113 -24.07 -14.37 8.78
CA LEU A 113 -23.69 -13.47 7.68
C LEU A 113 -24.85 -13.05 6.77
N GLY A 114 -26.05 -13.56 7.04
CA GLY A 114 -27.21 -13.33 6.22
C GLY A 114 -27.31 -14.24 5.00
N SER A 115 -28.54 -14.39 4.51
CA SER A 115 -28.87 -15.25 3.37
C SER A 115 -28.80 -14.52 2.02
N LYS A 116 -28.69 -13.19 2.05
CA LYS A 116 -28.71 -12.32 0.88
C LYS A 116 -27.32 -11.89 0.41
N GLY A 117 -26.30 -12.02 1.26
CA GLY A 117 -24.91 -11.67 0.94
C GLY A 117 -24.28 -12.44 -0.24
N ILE A 118 -23.16 -11.91 -0.75
CA ILE A 118 -22.42 -12.45 -1.91
C ILE A 118 -21.97 -13.92 -1.76
N ASN A 119 -21.74 -14.38 -0.53
CA ASN A 119 -21.37 -15.76 -0.21
C ASN A 119 -22.52 -16.77 -0.49
N SER A 120 -23.75 -16.34 -0.26
CA SER A 120 -24.98 -17.14 -0.33
C SER A 120 -25.61 -17.13 -1.72
N GLN A 121 -25.45 -16.03 -2.47
CA GLN A 121 -25.98 -15.91 -3.84
C GLN A 121 -25.27 -16.81 -4.85
N GLN A 122 -25.96 -17.17 -5.93
CA GLN A 122 -25.48 -18.02 -7.03
C GLN A 122 -25.79 -17.38 -8.40
N GLY A 123 -25.21 -17.92 -9.47
CA GLY A 123 -25.56 -17.53 -10.85
C GLY A 123 -25.40 -16.02 -11.13
N ASP A 124 -26.39 -15.45 -11.83
CA ASP A 124 -26.37 -14.04 -12.23
C ASP A 124 -26.47 -13.08 -11.05
N ALA A 125 -27.21 -13.44 -9.99
CA ALA A 125 -27.28 -12.64 -8.76
C ALA A 125 -25.90 -12.51 -8.10
N HIS A 126 -25.15 -13.62 -8.00
CA HIS A 126 -23.77 -13.58 -7.53
C HIS A 126 -22.86 -12.76 -8.45
N LYS A 127 -23.01 -12.90 -9.77
CA LYS A 127 -22.21 -12.15 -10.75
C LYS A 127 -22.44 -10.64 -10.60
N TYR A 128 -23.69 -10.21 -10.47
CA TYR A 128 -24.06 -8.83 -10.23
C TYR A 128 -23.44 -8.29 -8.94
N LEU A 129 -23.66 -8.98 -7.82
CA LEU A 129 -23.09 -8.61 -6.52
C LEU A 129 -21.57 -8.52 -6.56
N ARG A 130 -20.93 -9.47 -7.23
CA ARG A 130 -19.49 -9.50 -7.37
C ARG A 130 -18.96 -8.29 -8.13
N ASN A 131 -19.65 -7.86 -9.18
CA ASN A 131 -19.27 -6.68 -9.94
C ASN A 131 -19.45 -5.42 -9.11
N LEU A 132 -20.59 -5.29 -8.40
CA LEU A 132 -20.84 -4.18 -7.48
C LEU A 132 -19.75 -4.09 -6.40
N THR A 133 -19.35 -5.21 -5.81
CA THR A 133 -18.23 -5.26 -4.86
C THR A 133 -16.91 -4.80 -5.51
N LEU A 134 -16.63 -5.18 -6.76
CA LEU A 134 -15.40 -4.76 -7.45
C LEU A 134 -15.40 -3.28 -7.85
N GLU A 135 -16.56 -2.70 -8.14
CA GLU A 135 -16.65 -1.25 -8.35
C GLU A 135 -16.24 -0.49 -7.09
N PHE A 136 -16.53 -1.06 -5.91
CA PHE A 136 -16.26 -0.43 -4.64
C PHE A 136 -14.86 -0.73 -4.06
N ILE A 137 -14.41 -1.99 -4.03
CA ILE A 137 -13.11 -2.40 -3.43
C ILE A 137 -12.13 -3.01 -4.45
N GLY A 138 -12.42 -2.87 -5.75
CA GLY A 138 -11.57 -3.35 -6.82
C GLY A 138 -10.44 -2.37 -7.20
N PRO A 139 -9.58 -2.77 -8.15
CA PRO A 139 -8.33 -2.07 -8.45
C PRO A 139 -8.47 -0.58 -8.80
N GLU A 140 -9.57 -0.19 -9.46
CA GLU A 140 -9.76 1.21 -9.87
C GLU A 140 -10.07 2.09 -8.66
N ASN A 141 -11.04 1.71 -7.81
CA ASN A 141 -11.33 2.50 -6.61
C ASN A 141 -10.20 2.48 -5.58
N LEU A 142 -9.45 1.37 -5.51
CA LEU A 142 -8.23 1.28 -4.70
C LEU A 142 -7.15 2.30 -5.10
N LYS A 143 -7.00 2.60 -6.39
CA LYS A 143 -6.00 3.58 -6.86
C LYS A 143 -6.44 5.01 -6.62
N VAL A 144 -7.73 5.29 -6.76
CA VAL A 144 -8.27 6.66 -6.82
C VAL A 144 -8.61 7.18 -5.43
N GLU A 145 -9.29 6.38 -4.59
CA GLU A 145 -9.85 6.86 -3.33
C GLU A 145 -9.40 6.00 -2.13
N LEU A 146 -9.71 4.70 -2.14
CA LEU A 146 -9.52 3.84 -0.97
C LEU A 146 -8.05 3.71 -0.56
N GLY A 147 -7.11 3.67 -1.51
CA GLY A 147 -5.69 3.55 -1.21
C GLY A 147 -5.13 4.72 -0.39
N HIS A 148 -5.62 5.94 -0.63
CA HIS A 148 -5.23 7.12 0.14
C HIS A 148 -5.77 7.09 1.58
N GLU A 149 -6.97 6.56 1.75
CA GLU A 149 -7.60 6.43 3.07
C GLU A 149 -6.96 5.31 3.89
N MET A 150 -6.61 4.20 3.23
CA MET A 150 -5.82 3.12 3.81
C MET A 150 -4.46 3.64 4.30
N ASP A 151 -3.82 4.52 3.53
CA ASP A 151 -2.57 5.19 3.87
C ASP A 151 -2.69 6.08 5.12
N ILE A 152 -3.67 6.99 5.13
CA ILE A 152 -3.94 7.87 6.28
C ILE A 152 -4.24 7.06 7.54
N ASN A 153 -5.17 6.10 7.43
CA ASN A 153 -5.62 5.29 8.54
C ASN A 153 -4.47 4.47 9.15
N THR A 154 -3.61 3.90 8.30
CA THR A 154 -2.42 3.14 8.71
C THR A 154 -1.42 4.03 9.44
N ARG A 155 -1.10 5.21 8.89
CA ARG A 155 -0.18 6.15 9.54
C ARG A 155 -0.69 6.62 10.88
N HIS A 156 -2.00 6.88 10.98
CA HIS A 156 -2.62 7.33 12.23
C HIS A 156 -2.50 6.28 13.33
N HIS A 157 -2.88 5.03 13.05
CA HIS A 157 -2.81 3.95 14.05
C HIS A 157 -1.37 3.63 14.44
N LEU A 158 -0.46 3.49 13.47
CA LEU A 158 0.95 3.28 13.78
C LEU A 158 1.54 4.42 14.63
N ALA A 159 1.14 5.67 14.39
CA ALA A 159 1.57 6.81 15.21
C ALA A 159 0.93 6.79 16.61
N SER A 160 -0.33 6.35 16.73
CA SER A 160 -1.00 6.20 18.03
C SER A 160 -0.31 5.12 18.88
N TRP A 161 -0.04 3.95 18.30
CA TRP A 161 0.69 2.87 18.98
C TRP A 161 2.11 3.30 19.36
N ALA A 162 2.73 4.14 18.53
CA ALA A 162 4.05 4.70 18.76
C ALA A 162 4.13 5.76 19.85
N CYS A 163 3.02 6.33 20.30
CA CYS A 163 3.00 7.40 21.30
C CYS A 163 2.53 6.91 22.68
N GLY A 164 2.07 5.67 22.78
CA GLY A 164 1.58 5.09 24.03
C GLY A 164 2.70 4.45 24.85
N ASP A 165 2.75 4.75 26.15
CA ASP A 165 3.65 4.09 27.12
C ASP A 165 3.10 2.72 27.61
N HIS A 166 2.33 2.00 26.78
CA HIS A 166 1.64 0.76 27.17
C HIS A 166 1.92 -0.40 26.20
N GLU A 167 1.81 -1.62 26.70
CA GLU A 167 1.81 -2.82 25.86
C GLU A 167 0.58 -2.83 24.96
N VAL A 168 0.79 -3.15 23.69
CA VAL A 168 -0.24 -3.13 22.65
C VAL A 168 -0.59 -4.56 22.25
N ASP A 169 -1.87 -4.95 22.35
CA ASP A 169 -2.36 -6.17 21.70
C ASP A 169 -2.46 -5.90 20.19
N ILE A 170 -1.45 -6.37 19.47
CA ILE A 170 -1.32 -6.18 18.02
C ILE A 170 -2.54 -6.74 17.27
N LYS A 171 -3.13 -7.85 17.70
CA LYS A 171 -4.25 -8.46 16.97
C LYS A 171 -5.51 -7.61 17.12
N GLU A 172 -5.79 -7.15 18.33
CA GLU A 172 -6.91 -6.26 18.62
C GLU A 172 -6.76 -4.91 17.90
N GLU A 173 -5.58 -4.30 17.96
CA GLU A 173 -5.34 -3.02 17.30
C GLU A 173 -5.40 -3.09 15.76
N LEU A 174 -4.94 -4.20 15.17
CA LEU A 174 -5.09 -4.42 13.73
C LEU A 174 -6.55 -4.60 13.32
N GLU A 175 -7.37 -5.24 14.16
CA GLU A 175 -8.81 -5.33 13.95
C GLU A 175 -9.45 -3.94 14.00
N ILE A 176 -9.14 -3.15 15.03
CA ILE A 176 -9.62 -1.76 15.17
C ILE A 176 -9.25 -0.94 13.95
N MET A 177 -8.00 -1.04 13.48
CA MET A 177 -7.52 -0.28 12.33
C MET A 177 -8.32 -0.62 11.06
N VAL A 178 -8.53 -1.90 10.75
CA VAL A 178 -9.27 -2.32 9.55
C VAL A 178 -10.76 -2.02 9.71
N PHE A 179 -11.32 -2.20 10.91
CA PHE A 179 -12.70 -1.93 11.23
C PHE A 179 -13.04 -0.45 11.10
N LYS A 180 -12.21 0.44 11.66
CA LYS A 180 -12.33 1.91 11.52
C LYS A 180 -12.32 2.33 10.05
N LEU A 181 -11.40 1.79 9.26
CA LEU A 181 -11.35 2.08 7.82
C LEU A 181 -12.64 1.67 7.11
N ALA A 182 -13.09 0.43 7.33
CA ALA A 182 -14.28 -0.12 6.68
C ALA A 182 -15.56 0.60 7.13
N ALA A 183 -15.77 0.78 8.43
CA ALA A 183 -16.95 1.45 8.97
C ALA A 183 -17.01 2.93 8.53
N LYS A 184 -15.89 3.66 8.58
CA LYS A 184 -15.85 5.05 8.11
C LYS A 184 -16.11 5.16 6.61
N LYS A 185 -15.54 4.26 5.79
CA LYS A 185 -15.66 4.39 4.33
C LYS A 185 -16.93 3.80 3.75
N TRP A 186 -17.49 2.78 4.39
CA TRP A 186 -18.62 2.04 3.83
C TRP A 186 -19.94 2.46 4.44
N LEU A 187 -19.90 3.01 5.65
CA LEU A 187 -21.09 3.42 6.40
C LEU A 187 -21.08 4.92 6.76
N ASP A 188 -19.97 5.64 6.52
CA ASP A 188 -19.78 7.04 6.92
C ASP A 188 -19.98 7.27 8.43
N PHE A 189 -19.61 6.27 9.24
CA PHE A 189 -19.77 6.31 10.69
C PHE A 189 -18.74 7.22 11.35
N ASP A 190 -19.18 7.94 12.37
CA ASP A 190 -18.32 8.68 13.29
C ASP A 190 -17.60 7.75 14.29
N GLU A 191 -16.66 8.30 15.06
CA GLU A 191 -15.81 7.49 15.94
C GLU A 191 -16.60 6.80 17.07
N GLN A 192 -17.71 7.38 17.53
CA GLN A 192 -18.55 6.77 18.56
C GLN A 192 -19.37 5.62 17.98
N GLN A 193 -19.98 5.82 16.81
CA GLN A 193 -20.73 4.79 16.08
C GLN A 193 -19.84 3.58 15.71
N VAL A 194 -18.58 3.83 15.36
CA VAL A 194 -17.60 2.77 15.09
C VAL A 194 -17.32 1.92 16.34
N LEU A 195 -17.20 2.55 17.51
CA LEU A 195 -16.94 1.82 18.77
C LEU A 195 -18.14 0.97 19.19
N GLU A 196 -19.35 1.51 19.09
CA GLU A 196 -20.59 0.79 19.40
C GLU A 196 -20.77 -0.44 18.47
N LEU A 197 -20.56 -0.26 17.16
CA LEU A 197 -20.66 -1.36 16.20
C LEU A 197 -19.61 -2.46 16.47
N ARG A 198 -18.39 -2.08 16.86
CA ARG A 198 -17.29 -3.01 17.14
C ARG A 198 -17.60 -3.94 18.32
N ASP A 199 -18.18 -3.41 19.40
CA ASP A 199 -18.44 -4.20 20.60
C ASP A 199 -19.46 -5.31 20.32
N ASN A 200 -20.49 -5.00 19.52
CA ASN A 200 -21.48 -5.97 19.03
C ASN A 200 -20.85 -7.01 18.07
N TYR A 201 -19.85 -6.59 17.31
CA TYR A 201 -19.15 -7.41 16.33
C TYR A 201 -18.40 -8.62 16.90
N THR A 202 -17.95 -8.51 18.15
CA THR A 202 -17.10 -9.54 18.77
C THR A 202 -17.83 -10.86 18.98
N PHE A 203 -19.15 -10.82 19.23
CA PHE A 203 -20.00 -12.00 19.44
C PHE A 203 -20.28 -12.74 18.14
N VAL A 204 -20.57 -12.00 17.08
CA VAL A 204 -20.79 -12.46 15.71
C VAL A 204 -19.63 -13.32 15.22
N ARG A 205 -18.41 -12.84 15.45
CA ARG A 205 -17.20 -13.57 15.08
C ARG A 205 -17.10 -14.94 15.74
N LYS A 206 -17.35 -15.00 17.05
CA LYS A 206 -17.34 -16.25 17.82
C LYS A 206 -18.44 -17.21 17.35
N ALA A 207 -19.55 -16.68 16.83
CA ALA A 207 -20.66 -17.47 16.32
C ALA A 207 -20.43 -18.09 14.93
N PHE A 208 -19.63 -17.46 14.05
CA PHE A 208 -19.45 -17.87 12.64
C PHE A 208 -19.03 -19.35 12.46
N LEU A 209 -18.11 -19.86 13.29
CA LEU A 209 -17.64 -21.26 13.27
C LEU A 209 -18.24 -22.14 14.38
N SER A 210 -19.27 -21.65 15.08
CA SER A 210 -19.89 -22.40 16.16
C SER A 210 -20.85 -23.49 15.65
N MET A 211 -21.13 -24.47 16.51
CA MET A 211 -22.17 -25.47 16.22
C MET A 211 -23.53 -24.78 16.08
N PRO A 212 -24.40 -25.22 15.14
CA PRO A 212 -25.63 -24.51 14.78
C PRO A 212 -26.77 -24.71 15.79
N PHE A 213 -26.45 -24.85 17.08
CA PHE A 213 -27.43 -25.00 18.15
C PHE A 213 -27.45 -23.70 18.96
N GLY A 214 -28.51 -22.90 18.81
CA GLY A 214 -28.72 -21.64 19.54
C GLY A 214 -29.14 -21.84 21.00
N ILE A 215 -28.41 -22.68 21.74
CA ILE A 215 -28.69 -23.00 23.15
C ILE A 215 -28.19 -21.86 24.04
N PRO A 216 -28.95 -21.44 25.08
CA PRO A 216 -28.49 -20.44 26.05
C PRO A 216 -27.08 -20.74 26.58
N GLY A 217 -26.20 -19.74 26.53
CA GLY A 217 -24.78 -19.86 26.90
C GLY A 217 -23.83 -20.21 25.75
N THR A 218 -24.31 -20.41 24.52
CA THR A 218 -23.45 -20.60 23.33
C THR A 218 -23.16 -19.29 22.59
N ALA A 219 -22.04 -19.23 21.86
CA ALA A 219 -21.68 -18.06 21.06
C ALA A 219 -22.74 -17.72 19.98
N LEU A 220 -23.37 -18.74 19.38
CA LEU A 220 -24.45 -18.56 18.42
C LEU A 220 -25.69 -17.95 19.09
N HIS A 221 -26.06 -18.41 20.28
CA HIS A 221 -27.20 -17.86 21.01
C HIS A 221 -26.99 -16.38 21.36
N ALA A 222 -25.79 -16.02 21.83
CA ALA A 222 -25.45 -14.63 22.11
C ALA A 222 -25.51 -13.75 20.84
N ALA A 223 -24.96 -14.22 19.71
CA ALA A 223 -25.01 -13.47 18.46
C ALA A 223 -26.45 -13.31 17.93
N LEU A 224 -27.31 -14.32 18.09
CA LEU A 224 -28.72 -14.25 17.68
C LEU A 224 -29.57 -13.33 18.57
N GLN A 225 -29.14 -13.01 19.80
CA GLN A 225 -29.82 -12.04 20.66
C GLN A 225 -29.55 -10.59 20.24
N GLU A 226 -28.38 -10.32 19.66
CA GLU A 226 -28.00 -8.99 19.15
C GLU A 226 -28.60 -8.68 17.77
N ILE A 227 -29.00 -9.71 17.02
CA ILE A 227 -29.69 -9.57 15.73
C ILE A 227 -31.20 -9.46 16.04
N GLU A 228 -31.68 -8.29 16.46
CA GLU A 228 -33.13 -8.06 16.65
C GLU A 228 -33.90 -8.07 15.32
N ASP A 229 -35.05 -8.74 15.32
CA ASP A 229 -35.95 -8.98 14.18
C ASP A 229 -36.85 -7.74 13.94
N GLU A 230 -36.26 -6.60 13.58
CA GLU A 230 -37.02 -5.42 13.14
C GLU A 230 -37.42 -5.57 11.66
N GLY A 231 -38.58 -6.20 11.46
CA GLY A 231 -39.15 -6.41 10.13
C GLY A 231 -39.28 -5.12 9.33
N THR A 232 -38.50 -4.99 8.25
CA THR A 232 -38.68 -3.93 7.24
C THR A 232 -38.36 -4.43 5.82
N ILE A 233 -39.41 -4.40 5.00
CA ILE A 233 -39.50 -4.33 3.53
C ILE A 233 -38.23 -4.71 2.72
N LEU A 234 -38.08 -6.00 2.39
CA LEU A 234 -37.59 -6.68 1.16
C LEU A 234 -36.51 -6.10 0.21
N THR A 235 -35.89 -4.94 0.44
CA THR A 235 -34.75 -4.41 -0.35
C THR A 235 -33.58 -3.94 0.50
N GLU A 236 -33.82 -3.45 1.73
CA GLU A 236 -32.77 -2.96 2.64
C GLU A 236 -31.95 -4.10 3.27
N GLU A 237 -32.58 -5.25 3.58
CA GLU A 237 -31.89 -6.47 4.06
C GLU A 237 -30.74 -6.90 3.15
N PHE A 238 -30.88 -6.72 1.84
CA PHE A 238 -29.87 -7.14 0.88
C PHE A 238 -28.62 -6.24 0.93
N ALA A 239 -28.82 -4.93 1.13
CA ALA A 239 -27.72 -3.99 1.31
C ALA A 239 -27.05 -4.21 2.67
N LEU A 240 -27.82 -4.45 3.73
CA LEU A 240 -27.32 -4.74 5.07
C LEU A 240 -26.48 -6.02 5.10
N ASP A 241 -26.99 -7.14 4.57
CA ASP A 241 -26.25 -8.40 4.45
C ASP A 241 -24.95 -8.22 3.63
N MET A 242 -24.99 -7.38 2.59
CA MET A 242 -23.83 -7.08 1.75
C MET A 242 -22.78 -6.24 2.47
N VAL A 243 -23.16 -5.19 3.19
CA VAL A 243 -22.19 -4.38 3.95
C VAL A 243 -21.60 -5.20 5.09
N TYR A 244 -22.45 -5.95 5.78
CA TYR A 244 -22.06 -6.78 6.90
C TYR A 244 -21.04 -7.85 6.52
N ILE A 245 -21.28 -8.57 5.42
CA ILE A 245 -20.35 -9.59 4.96
C ILE A 245 -19.02 -9.00 4.47
N LEU A 246 -19.05 -7.83 3.84
CA LEU A 246 -17.83 -7.14 3.45
C LEU A 246 -17.04 -6.73 4.70
N LEU A 247 -17.73 -6.24 5.75
CA LEU A 247 -17.09 -5.81 7.01
C LEU A 247 -16.44 -7.00 7.69
N PHE A 248 -17.13 -8.14 7.70
CA PHE A 248 -16.62 -9.40 8.21
C PHE A 248 -15.40 -9.88 7.47
N ALA A 249 -15.51 -9.92 6.14
CA ALA A 249 -14.44 -10.38 5.30
C ALA A 249 -13.21 -9.49 5.48
N ALA A 250 -13.35 -8.16 5.49
CA ALA A 250 -12.21 -7.26 5.62
C ALA A 250 -11.55 -7.38 7.00
N VAL A 251 -12.32 -7.24 8.09
CA VAL A 251 -11.78 -7.18 9.45
C VAL A 251 -11.11 -8.50 9.80
N GLU A 252 -11.80 -9.63 9.65
CA GLU A 252 -11.30 -10.91 10.12
C GLU A 252 -10.11 -11.39 9.28
N THR A 253 -10.18 -11.25 7.95
CA THR A 253 -9.12 -11.79 7.09
C THR A 253 -7.89 -10.89 7.06
N VAL A 254 -8.06 -9.58 6.92
CA VAL A 254 -6.93 -8.65 6.73
C VAL A 254 -6.16 -8.46 8.02
N SER A 255 -6.83 -8.24 9.16
CA SER A 255 -6.16 -8.10 10.46
C SER A 255 -5.38 -9.37 10.83
N THR A 256 -5.94 -10.56 10.60
CA THR A 256 -5.29 -11.85 10.86
C THR A 256 -4.08 -12.04 9.97
N SER A 257 -4.20 -11.71 8.68
CA SER A 257 -3.08 -11.74 7.73
C SER A 257 -1.94 -10.83 8.17
N MET A 258 -2.25 -9.65 8.68
CA MET A 258 -1.28 -8.67 9.14
C MET A 258 -0.62 -9.08 10.46
N ALA A 259 -1.39 -9.63 11.41
CA ALA A 259 -0.85 -10.14 12.66
C ALA A 259 0.11 -11.31 12.42
N LEU A 260 -0.27 -12.24 11.54
CA LEU A 260 0.59 -13.34 11.11
C LEU A 260 1.80 -12.84 10.31
N CYS A 261 1.65 -11.77 9.54
CA CYS A 261 2.79 -11.13 8.88
C CYS A 261 3.81 -10.63 9.89
N LEU A 262 3.36 -9.98 10.96
CA LEU A 262 4.21 -9.48 12.02
C LEU A 262 4.89 -10.63 12.76
N LYS A 263 4.14 -11.68 13.11
CA LYS A 263 4.69 -12.90 13.71
C LYS A 263 5.74 -13.56 12.80
N PHE A 264 5.46 -13.68 11.50
CA PHE A 264 6.40 -14.25 10.54
C PHE A 264 7.67 -13.39 10.38
N LEU A 265 7.51 -12.06 10.34
CA LEU A 265 8.65 -11.13 10.32
C LEU A 265 9.48 -11.22 11.61
N HIS A 266 8.83 -11.48 12.75
CA HIS A 266 9.48 -11.69 14.04
C HIS A 266 10.32 -12.96 14.05
N GLU A 267 9.75 -14.08 13.59
CA GLU A 267 10.42 -15.38 13.56
C GLU A 267 11.49 -15.46 12.46
N HIS A 268 11.37 -14.64 11.41
CA HIS A 268 12.25 -14.65 10.24
C HIS A 268 12.73 -13.24 9.83
N PRO A 269 13.52 -12.55 10.67
CA PRO A 269 13.91 -11.14 10.45
C PRO A 269 14.71 -10.90 9.16
N LYS A 270 15.35 -11.93 8.61
CA LYS A 270 16.09 -11.88 7.33
C LYS A 270 15.17 -11.82 6.10
N VAL A 271 13.93 -12.30 6.20
CA VAL A 271 12.98 -12.32 5.06
C VAL A 271 12.53 -10.91 4.68
N LEU A 272 12.67 -9.94 5.60
CA LEU A 272 12.40 -8.54 5.31
C LEU A 272 13.35 -7.96 4.24
N GLU A 273 14.56 -8.50 4.11
CA GLU A 273 15.52 -8.06 3.09
C GLU A 273 15.13 -8.51 1.67
N GLU A 274 14.22 -9.48 1.53
CA GLU A 274 13.87 -10.11 0.26
C GLU A 274 12.52 -9.68 -0.35
N LEU A 275 11.76 -8.77 0.29
CA LEU A 275 10.48 -8.20 -0.19
C LEU A 275 9.38 -9.21 -0.62
N LYS A 276 9.51 -10.51 -0.31
CA LYS A 276 8.51 -11.56 -0.64
C LYS A 276 7.49 -11.83 0.48
N VAL A 277 7.47 -10.99 1.50
CA VAL A 277 6.78 -11.21 2.77
C VAL A 277 5.28 -11.48 2.59
N ILE A 278 4.57 -10.67 1.79
CA ILE A 278 3.10 -10.74 1.71
C ILE A 278 2.62 -12.10 1.19
N ASN A 279 3.20 -12.61 0.09
CA ASN A 279 2.75 -13.88 -0.49
C ASN A 279 3.09 -15.07 0.41
N GLU A 280 4.21 -15.02 1.13
CA GLU A 280 4.62 -16.10 2.03
C GLU A 280 3.79 -16.10 3.32
N THR A 281 3.52 -14.92 3.87
CA THR A 281 2.55 -14.76 4.97
C THR A 281 1.19 -15.34 4.57
N LEU A 282 0.64 -14.95 3.42
CA LEU A 282 -0.65 -15.47 2.94
C LEU A 282 -0.61 -16.98 2.68
N ARG A 283 0.56 -17.56 2.37
CA ARG A 283 0.74 -19.01 2.20
C ARG A 283 0.73 -19.75 3.54
N LEU A 284 1.35 -19.18 4.56
CA LEU A 284 1.49 -19.76 5.90
C LEU A 284 0.25 -19.57 6.77
N ALA A 285 -0.46 -18.45 6.54
CA ALA A 285 -1.52 -17.99 7.41
C ALA A 285 -2.86 -18.75 7.30
N ASP A 286 -3.06 -19.52 6.22
CA ASP A 286 -4.27 -20.31 5.94
C ASP A 286 -5.60 -19.63 6.39
N ILE A 287 -5.75 -18.35 6.05
CA ILE A 287 -6.79 -17.44 6.59
C ILE A 287 -8.22 -17.93 6.28
N ALA A 288 -8.36 -18.83 5.30
CA ALA A 288 -9.59 -19.55 4.99
C ALA A 288 -9.29 -21.07 5.01
N PRO A 289 -9.34 -21.72 6.19
CA PRO A 289 -8.85 -23.11 6.38
C PRO A 289 -9.69 -24.18 5.64
N GLY A 290 -10.73 -23.78 4.91
CA GLY A 290 -11.51 -24.64 4.03
C GLY A 290 -12.60 -23.89 3.26
N MET A 291 -12.86 -24.33 2.03
CA MET A 291 -13.99 -23.87 1.21
C MET A 291 -14.95 -25.02 0.96
N PHE A 292 -16.23 -24.84 1.29
CA PHE A 292 -17.22 -25.88 1.09
C PHE A 292 -17.97 -25.73 -0.23
N ARG A 293 -18.22 -26.86 -0.90
CA ARG A 293 -18.96 -26.95 -2.16
C ARG A 293 -19.93 -28.12 -2.15
N LYS A 294 -21.11 -27.93 -2.75
CA LYS A 294 -22.06 -29.01 -3.02
C LYS A 294 -21.91 -29.48 -4.47
N VAL A 295 -21.79 -30.79 -4.65
CA VAL A 295 -21.78 -31.43 -5.97
C VAL A 295 -23.19 -31.37 -6.56
N MET A 296 -23.29 -30.94 -7.82
CA MET A 296 -24.55 -30.79 -8.56
C MET A 296 -24.79 -31.94 -9.55
N GLN A 297 -23.71 -32.50 -10.09
CA GLN A 297 -23.70 -33.63 -11.03
C GLN A 297 -22.38 -34.40 -10.89
N ASP A 298 -22.36 -35.66 -11.33
CA ASP A 298 -21.16 -36.48 -11.33
C ASP A 298 -20.09 -35.88 -12.26
N GLY A 299 -18.85 -35.79 -11.77
CA GLY A 299 -17.75 -35.12 -12.48
C GLY A 299 -17.07 -36.00 -13.54
N GLN A 300 -16.41 -35.35 -14.51
CA GLN A 300 -15.57 -36.01 -15.52
C GLN A 300 -14.12 -36.19 -15.04
N GLU A 301 -13.30 -36.93 -15.80
CA GLU A 301 -11.88 -37.20 -15.49
C GLU A 301 -11.06 -35.91 -15.28
N LEU A 302 -10.17 -35.96 -14.27
CA LEU A 302 -9.33 -34.86 -13.85
C LEU A 302 -8.21 -34.58 -14.87
N HIS A 303 -8.18 -33.37 -15.42
CA HIS A 303 -7.02 -32.87 -16.17
C HIS A 303 -6.10 -32.03 -15.26
N HIS A 304 -4.79 -32.28 -15.34
CA HIS A 304 -3.78 -31.68 -14.48
C HIS A 304 -3.71 -30.15 -14.60
N GLY A 305 -3.53 -29.49 -13.45
CA GLY A 305 -3.28 -28.05 -13.35
C GLY A 305 -2.10 -27.75 -12.41
N THR A 306 -1.47 -26.59 -12.59
CA THR A 306 -0.12 -26.27 -12.11
C THR A 306 -0.05 -25.21 -10.99
N ARG A 307 -1.18 -24.71 -10.47
CA ARG A 307 -1.16 -23.63 -9.46
C ARG A 307 -1.04 -24.18 -8.04
N LYS A 308 0.07 -23.84 -7.36
CA LYS A 308 0.34 -24.24 -5.97
C LYS A 308 -0.12 -23.22 -4.91
N PHE A 309 -0.50 -22.00 -5.30
CA PHE A 309 -0.95 -20.93 -4.40
C PHE A 309 -2.42 -20.59 -4.62
N MET A 310 -3.26 -20.76 -3.59
CA MET A 310 -4.73 -20.62 -3.64
C MET A 310 -5.31 -19.92 -2.39
N ALA A 311 -4.54 -19.05 -1.73
CA ALA A 311 -4.95 -18.37 -0.48
C ALA A 311 -6.23 -17.51 -0.61
N PHE A 312 -6.55 -17.07 -1.82
CA PHE A 312 -7.77 -16.31 -2.13
C PHE A 312 -8.85 -17.15 -2.83
N GLY A 313 -8.71 -18.47 -2.83
CA GLY A 313 -9.53 -19.39 -3.62
C GLY A 313 -9.23 -19.32 -5.12
N GLY A 314 -10.24 -19.59 -5.93
CA GLY A 314 -10.09 -19.59 -7.39
C GLY A 314 -11.41 -19.65 -8.15
N GLY A 315 -11.31 -19.57 -9.48
CA GLY A 315 -12.46 -19.66 -10.38
C GLY A 315 -13.41 -18.48 -10.25
N ARG A 316 -14.71 -18.72 -10.42
CA ARG A 316 -15.77 -17.69 -10.39
C ARG A 316 -15.93 -17.00 -9.03
N ARG A 317 -15.43 -17.63 -7.96
CA ARG A 317 -15.49 -17.15 -6.58
C ARG A 317 -14.12 -16.81 -6.00
N LEU A 318 -13.15 -16.47 -6.86
CA LEU A 318 -11.92 -15.82 -6.41
C LEU A 318 -12.28 -14.59 -5.57
N CYS A 319 -11.62 -14.44 -4.41
CA CYS A 319 -11.90 -13.36 -3.45
C CYS A 319 -11.96 -11.99 -4.13
N ALA A 320 -13.10 -11.32 -4.00
CA ALA A 320 -13.33 -9.99 -4.57
C ALA A 320 -12.46 -8.91 -3.90
N GLY A 321 -12.15 -9.08 -2.61
CA GLY A 321 -11.29 -8.16 -1.85
C GLY A 321 -9.80 -8.53 -1.82
N SER A 322 -9.33 -9.41 -2.71
CA SER A 322 -7.93 -9.86 -2.67
C SER A 322 -6.91 -8.75 -2.90
N ASP A 323 -7.23 -7.77 -3.74
CA ASP A 323 -6.34 -6.62 -3.98
C ASP A 323 -6.43 -5.59 -2.85
N PHE A 324 -7.60 -5.39 -2.25
CA PHE A 324 -7.78 -4.59 -1.02
C PHE A 324 -6.90 -5.16 0.12
N ALA A 325 -6.98 -6.46 0.37
CA ALA A 325 -6.19 -7.12 1.41
C ALA A 325 -4.68 -6.97 1.19
N LYS A 326 -4.19 -7.24 -0.03
CA LYS A 326 -2.76 -7.09 -0.38
C LYS A 326 -2.30 -5.65 -0.24
N LEU A 327 -3.10 -4.68 -0.67
CA LEU A 327 -2.75 -3.27 -0.58
C LEU A 327 -2.69 -2.82 0.89
N GLN A 328 -3.66 -3.21 1.73
CA GLN A 328 -3.64 -2.90 3.16
C GLN A 328 -2.39 -3.45 3.85
N MET A 329 -2.07 -4.72 3.57
CA MET A 329 -0.86 -5.36 4.08
C MET A 329 0.41 -4.64 3.58
N ALA A 330 0.45 -4.27 2.29
CA ALA A 330 1.60 -3.59 1.70
C ALA A 330 1.84 -2.21 2.30
N ILE A 331 0.79 -1.39 2.44
CA ILE A 331 0.86 -0.05 3.06
C ILE A 331 1.32 -0.17 4.52
N PHE A 332 0.75 -1.11 5.27
CA PHE A 332 1.13 -1.36 6.65
C PHE A 332 2.59 -1.77 6.81
N ILE A 333 3.03 -2.79 6.07
CA ILE A 333 4.43 -3.24 6.11
C ILE A 333 5.36 -2.12 5.65
N HIS A 334 4.99 -1.38 4.61
CA HIS A 334 5.76 -0.25 4.13
C HIS A 334 6.02 0.75 5.27
N TYR A 335 4.98 1.22 5.96
CA TYR A 335 5.16 2.20 7.04
C TYR A 335 5.85 1.61 8.26
N LEU A 336 5.45 0.43 8.71
CA LEU A 336 6.10 -0.27 9.81
C LEU A 336 7.61 -0.37 9.60
N VAL A 337 8.04 -0.76 8.40
CA VAL A 337 9.45 -0.97 8.09
C VAL A 337 10.17 0.34 7.81
N THR A 338 9.62 1.20 6.97
CA THR A 338 10.33 2.43 6.57
C THR A 338 10.39 3.47 7.69
N LYS A 339 9.39 3.54 8.57
CA LYS A 339 9.34 4.52 9.65
C LYS A 339 9.72 3.96 11.01
N TYR A 340 9.38 2.71 11.32
CA TYR A 340 9.52 2.19 12.68
C TYR A 340 10.64 1.15 12.83
N ARG A 341 11.06 0.39 11.79
CA ARG A 341 12.29 -0.46 11.87
C ARG A 341 13.54 0.37 12.02
N TYR A 342 13.61 1.42 11.22
CA TYR A 342 14.78 2.26 11.10
C TYR A 342 14.68 3.50 12.00
N GLY A 343 13.46 3.83 12.46
CA GLY A 343 13.17 5.08 13.15
C GLY A 343 13.21 6.28 12.19
N PRO A 344 12.90 7.49 12.69
CA PRO A 344 12.97 8.71 11.89
C PRO A 344 14.41 9.13 11.57
N LEU A 345 15.42 8.40 12.06
CA LEU A 345 16.84 8.60 11.81
C LEU A 345 17.53 7.25 11.67
N PHE A 346 18.10 6.96 10.50
CA PHE A 346 18.73 5.66 10.24
C PHE A 346 19.95 5.71 9.36
N ARG A 347 20.78 4.67 9.47
CA ARG A 347 21.98 4.48 8.63
C ARG A 347 21.66 3.52 7.51
N THR A 348 22.10 3.84 6.30
CA THR A 348 22.01 2.95 5.14
C THR A 348 23.20 3.15 4.20
N SER A 349 23.28 2.34 3.14
CA SER A 349 24.20 2.57 2.03
C SER A 349 23.43 2.95 0.77
N PHE A 350 23.73 4.13 0.23
CA PHE A 350 23.16 4.63 -1.02
C PHE A 350 24.27 4.78 -2.05
N LEU A 351 24.19 4.03 -3.16
CA LEU A 351 25.20 3.99 -4.23
C LEU A 351 26.64 3.73 -3.70
N GLY A 352 26.76 2.84 -2.72
CA GLY A 352 28.05 2.48 -2.09
C GLY A 352 28.59 3.49 -1.08
N GLN A 353 27.87 4.58 -0.82
CA GLN A 353 28.21 5.55 0.23
C GLN A 353 27.39 5.27 1.48
N ARG A 354 28.02 5.28 2.65
CA ARG A 354 27.30 5.21 3.94
C ARG A 354 26.64 6.55 4.18
N VAL A 355 25.31 6.55 4.32
CA VAL A 355 24.51 7.76 4.53
C VAL A 355 23.63 7.60 5.76
N ILE A 356 23.36 8.72 6.42
CA ILE A 356 22.33 8.82 7.46
C ILE A 356 21.13 9.52 6.83
N VAL A 357 19.96 8.90 6.94
CA VAL A 357 18.68 9.44 6.47
C VAL A 357 17.89 9.88 7.70
N SER A 358 17.39 11.12 7.66
CA SER A 358 16.63 11.73 8.76
C SER A 358 15.34 12.35 8.23
N ILE A 359 14.22 11.95 8.81
CA ILE A 359 12.91 12.60 8.68
C ILE A 359 12.46 13.22 10.01
N ASP A 360 13.30 13.15 11.05
CA ASP A 360 13.08 13.80 12.34
C ASP A 360 13.29 15.33 12.23
N PRO A 361 12.30 16.16 12.61
CA PRO A 361 12.38 17.60 12.45
C PRO A 361 13.45 18.25 13.35
N GLU A 362 13.67 17.74 14.56
CA GLU A 362 14.67 18.27 15.49
C GLU A 362 16.09 17.94 15.01
N VAL A 363 16.30 16.69 14.56
CA VAL A 363 17.57 16.26 13.97
C VAL A 363 17.86 17.03 12.69
N ASN A 364 16.86 17.21 11.82
CA ASN A 364 17.00 18.00 10.61
C ASN A 364 17.37 19.46 10.94
N GLN A 365 16.73 20.07 11.94
CA GLN A 365 17.07 21.41 12.40
C GLN A 365 18.50 21.48 12.97
N TYR A 366 18.93 20.48 13.72
CA TYR A 366 20.30 20.36 14.21
C TYR A 366 21.31 20.27 13.06
N ILE A 367 21.06 19.42 12.07
CA ILE A 367 21.88 19.26 10.87
C ILE A 367 22.04 20.60 10.14
N PHE A 368 20.94 21.33 9.91
CA PHE A 368 21.00 22.63 9.22
C PHE A 368 21.75 23.69 10.02
N ARG A 369 21.58 23.75 11.34
CA ARG A 369 22.31 24.70 12.20
C ARG A 369 23.82 24.44 12.24
N ARG A 370 24.24 23.21 11.93
CA ARG A 370 25.63 22.75 11.94
C ARG A 370 26.21 22.55 10.52
N GLU A 371 25.48 22.97 9.48
CA GLU A 371 25.96 22.92 8.10
C GLU A 371 27.16 23.85 7.89
N GLY A 372 28.21 23.36 7.21
CA GLY A 372 29.50 24.01 7.06
C GLY A 372 30.46 23.84 8.26
N LYS A 373 30.01 23.18 9.35
CA LYS A 373 30.86 22.83 10.50
C LYS A 373 30.99 21.31 10.65
N GLU A 374 29.88 20.63 10.90
CA GLU A 374 29.84 19.18 11.14
C GLU A 374 29.22 18.41 9.95
N PHE A 375 28.37 19.10 9.19
CA PHE A 375 27.67 18.56 8.03
C PHE A 375 27.98 19.37 6.79
N GLN A 376 28.01 18.72 5.63
CA GLN A 376 28.11 19.38 4.33
C GLN A 376 27.01 18.87 3.38
N CYS A 377 26.52 19.75 2.51
CA CYS A 377 25.65 19.37 1.40
C CYS A 377 26.35 18.30 0.54
N TRP A 378 25.65 17.21 0.23
CA TRP A 378 26.18 16.10 -0.55
C TRP A 378 25.22 15.71 -1.67
N TYR A 379 25.77 15.45 -2.84
CA TYR A 379 25.05 14.93 -4.00
C TYR A 379 25.74 13.69 -4.53
N THR A 380 24.97 12.80 -5.16
CA THR A 380 25.53 11.63 -5.85
C THR A 380 26.49 12.09 -6.95
N SER A 381 27.46 11.25 -7.31
CA SER A 381 28.37 11.58 -8.41
C SER A 381 27.65 11.73 -9.75
N SER A 382 26.54 11.02 -9.96
CA SER A 382 25.65 11.20 -11.10
C SER A 382 25.04 12.61 -11.12
N ALA A 383 24.40 13.03 -10.02
CA ALA A 383 23.82 14.36 -9.89
C ALA A 383 24.88 15.46 -10.06
N ALA A 384 26.06 15.30 -9.44
CA ALA A 384 27.17 16.24 -9.57
C ALA A 384 27.69 16.36 -11.01
N LYS A 385 27.79 15.25 -11.76
CA LYS A 385 28.18 15.27 -13.19
C LYS A 385 27.11 15.94 -14.07
N ILE A 386 25.84 15.73 -13.74
CA ILE A 386 24.69 16.23 -14.51
C ILE A 386 24.44 17.72 -14.25
N LEU A 387 24.49 18.19 -13.01
CA LEU A 387 24.28 19.60 -12.66
C LEU A 387 25.55 20.42 -12.85
N GLY A 388 26.71 19.80 -12.63
CA GLY A 388 28.02 20.44 -12.64
C GLY A 388 28.55 20.59 -11.23
N SER A 389 29.78 20.14 -11.02
CA SER A 389 30.45 20.26 -9.71
C SER A 389 30.72 21.72 -9.33
N LYS A 390 30.70 22.63 -10.31
CA LYS A 390 30.86 24.07 -10.12
C LYS A 390 29.53 24.82 -9.89
N ALA A 391 28.38 24.15 -9.99
CA ALA A 391 27.10 24.79 -9.70
C ALA A 391 26.93 25.12 -8.21
N LEU A 392 25.96 26.00 -7.88
CA LEU A 392 25.63 26.43 -6.51
C LEU A 392 25.62 25.25 -5.52
N ASN A 393 24.93 24.17 -5.88
CA ASN A 393 24.73 22.97 -5.06
C ASN A 393 26.00 22.14 -4.82
N GLY A 394 27.05 22.34 -5.64
CA GLY A 394 28.34 21.67 -5.51
C GLY A 394 29.38 22.49 -4.73
N GLN A 395 29.07 23.74 -4.39
CA GLN A 395 29.98 24.65 -3.68
C GLN A 395 29.70 24.71 -2.19
N GLN A 396 30.68 25.15 -1.41
CA GLN A 396 30.60 25.23 0.06
C GLN A 396 31.19 26.53 0.60
N GLY A 397 30.93 26.83 1.87
CA GLY A 397 31.50 27.97 2.58
C GLY A 397 31.18 29.32 1.93
N ASP A 398 32.17 30.20 1.88
CA ASP A 398 32.01 31.57 1.37
C ASP A 398 31.67 31.61 -0.12
N VAL A 399 32.16 30.64 -0.91
CA VAL A 399 31.80 30.51 -2.33
C VAL A 399 30.30 30.25 -2.49
N HIS A 400 29.75 29.30 -1.73
CA HIS A 400 28.30 29.04 -1.76
C HIS A 400 27.50 30.26 -1.29
N LYS A 401 27.94 30.92 -0.21
CA LYS A 401 27.27 32.13 0.31
C LYS A 401 27.22 33.24 -0.73
N TYR A 402 28.34 33.46 -1.41
CA TYR A 402 28.49 34.43 -2.49
C TYR A 402 27.53 34.11 -3.66
N LEU A 403 27.57 32.88 -4.18
CA LEU A 403 26.69 32.44 -5.27
C LEU A 403 25.21 32.51 -4.88
N ARG A 404 24.86 32.14 -3.65
CA ARG A 404 23.48 32.24 -3.14
C ARG A 404 22.99 33.69 -3.16
N ASN A 405 23.83 34.65 -2.79
CA ASN A 405 23.44 36.06 -2.81
C ASN A 405 23.15 36.55 -4.23
N LEU A 406 23.93 36.13 -5.24
CA LEU A 406 23.64 36.44 -6.64
C LEU A 406 22.26 35.91 -7.08
N VAL A 407 21.92 34.67 -6.68
CA VAL A 407 20.62 34.07 -6.99
C VAL A 407 19.48 34.75 -6.22
N VAL A 408 19.67 35.05 -4.93
CA VAL A 408 18.67 35.77 -4.12
C VAL A 408 18.42 37.17 -4.67
N ASN A 409 19.42 37.83 -5.27
CA ASN A 409 19.18 39.08 -5.96
C ASN A 409 18.26 38.90 -7.17
N LEU A 410 18.24 37.75 -7.85
CA LEU A 410 17.34 37.48 -8.96
C LEU A 410 15.89 37.19 -8.52
N ILE A 411 15.71 36.35 -7.50
CA ILE A 411 14.40 35.81 -7.08
C ILE A 411 13.97 36.25 -5.67
N GLY A 412 14.61 37.28 -5.13
CA GLY A 412 14.34 37.81 -3.80
C GLY A 412 13.02 38.58 -3.71
N PRO A 413 12.61 38.96 -2.49
CA PRO A 413 11.30 39.58 -2.24
C PRO A 413 11.00 40.81 -3.11
N GLU A 414 12.00 41.64 -3.38
CA GLU A 414 11.84 42.85 -4.19
C GLU A 414 11.59 42.52 -5.67
N ASN A 415 12.37 41.61 -6.26
CA ASN A 415 12.16 41.20 -7.65
C ASN A 415 10.90 40.34 -7.86
N LEU A 416 10.47 39.61 -6.82
CA LEU A 416 9.17 38.93 -6.82
C LEU A 416 8.01 39.93 -6.90
N LYS A 417 8.07 41.04 -6.15
CA LYS A 417 7.01 42.06 -6.12
C LYS A 417 6.95 42.89 -7.40
N VAL A 418 8.09 43.30 -7.93
CA VAL A 418 8.15 44.35 -8.98
C VAL A 418 8.19 43.78 -10.39
N GLY A 419 8.74 42.57 -10.59
CA GLY A 419 8.91 42.00 -11.93
C GLY A 419 8.33 40.59 -12.09
N LEU A 420 8.88 39.62 -11.34
CA LEU A 420 8.59 38.20 -11.56
C LEU A 420 7.14 37.85 -11.23
N GLY A 421 6.51 38.51 -10.25
CA GLY A 421 5.11 38.28 -9.89
C GLY A 421 4.15 38.58 -11.05
N HIS A 422 4.34 39.69 -11.75
CA HIS A 422 3.51 40.08 -12.89
C HIS A 422 3.71 39.14 -14.09
N GLU A 423 4.96 38.76 -14.39
CA GLU A 423 5.25 37.78 -15.45
C GLU A 423 4.67 36.40 -15.14
N THR A 424 4.73 35.98 -13.86
CA THR A 424 4.15 34.71 -13.39
C THR A 424 2.64 34.73 -13.54
N ASP A 425 1.97 35.82 -13.18
CA ASP A 425 0.52 35.97 -13.33
C ASP A 425 0.09 35.91 -14.81
N ILE A 426 0.77 36.64 -15.70
CA ILE A 426 0.50 36.58 -17.14
C ILE A 426 0.68 35.16 -17.68
N ASN A 427 1.81 34.52 -17.35
CA ASN A 427 2.13 33.16 -17.80
C ASN A 427 1.07 32.15 -17.32
N THR A 428 0.65 32.28 -16.06
CA THR A 428 -0.36 31.42 -15.44
C THR A 428 -1.73 31.61 -16.10
N ARG A 429 -2.20 32.85 -16.26
CA ARG A 429 -3.48 33.15 -16.92
C ARG A 429 -3.52 32.66 -18.36
N HIS A 430 -2.42 32.84 -19.10
CA HIS A 430 -2.31 32.36 -20.48
C HIS A 430 -2.45 30.84 -20.57
N HIS A 431 -1.74 30.09 -19.74
CA HIS A 431 -1.80 28.63 -19.76
C HIS A 431 -3.14 28.09 -19.25
N LEU A 432 -3.71 28.66 -18.17
CA LEU A 432 -5.04 28.30 -17.70
C LEU A 432 -6.12 28.52 -18.78
N ALA A 433 -6.06 29.66 -19.49
CA ALA A 433 -6.97 29.92 -20.61
C ALA A 433 -6.77 28.92 -21.75
N SER A 434 -5.52 28.58 -22.08
CA SER A 434 -5.22 27.57 -23.09
C SER A 434 -5.79 26.20 -22.72
N TRP A 435 -5.65 25.78 -21.46
CA TRP A 435 -6.17 24.50 -20.99
C TRP A 435 -7.71 24.47 -21.02
N ALA A 436 -8.36 25.56 -20.58
CA ALA A 436 -9.81 25.68 -20.60
C ALA A 436 -10.40 25.60 -22.03
N CYS A 437 -9.69 26.16 -23.02
CA CYS A 437 -10.15 26.14 -24.41
C CYS A 437 -9.93 24.82 -25.16
N ARG A 438 -9.17 23.86 -24.61
CA ARG A 438 -8.82 22.61 -25.32
C ARG A 438 -9.96 21.59 -25.38
N GLY A 439 -10.97 21.68 -24.52
CA GLY A 439 -12.18 20.84 -24.59
C GLY A 439 -11.97 19.33 -24.35
N HIS A 440 -10.77 18.89 -23.96
CA HIS A 440 -10.41 17.51 -23.61
C HIS A 440 -9.54 17.49 -22.35
N GLU A 441 -9.39 16.31 -21.74
CA GLU A 441 -8.52 16.07 -20.58
C GLU A 441 -7.06 16.46 -20.89
N VAL A 442 -6.39 17.13 -19.94
CA VAL A 442 -4.98 17.52 -20.05
C VAL A 442 -4.14 16.75 -19.04
N ASP A 443 -2.93 16.33 -19.42
CA ASP A 443 -1.95 15.84 -18.44
C ASP A 443 -1.42 17.04 -17.65
N LEU A 444 -1.96 17.20 -16.44
CA LEU A 444 -1.66 18.33 -15.57
C LEU A 444 -0.15 18.45 -15.29
N LYS A 445 0.56 17.32 -15.14
CA LYS A 445 1.98 17.36 -14.83
C LYS A 445 2.79 17.84 -16.02
N GLU A 446 2.48 17.35 -17.22
CA GLU A 446 3.16 17.78 -18.44
C GLU A 446 2.89 19.26 -18.75
N GLU A 447 1.65 19.71 -18.65
CA GLU A 447 1.28 21.10 -18.90
C GLU A 447 1.89 22.07 -17.87
N LEU A 448 1.92 21.69 -16.59
CA LEU A 448 2.62 22.46 -15.55
C LEU A 448 4.13 22.50 -15.79
N GLU A 449 4.73 21.40 -16.24
CA GLU A 449 6.15 21.38 -16.60
C GLU A 449 6.44 22.37 -17.74
N ILE A 450 5.62 22.38 -18.79
CA ILE A 450 5.74 23.33 -19.91
C ILE A 450 5.60 24.77 -19.41
N MET A 451 4.57 25.05 -18.60
CA MET A 451 4.30 26.38 -18.06
C MET A 451 5.48 26.92 -17.23
N VAL A 452 6.01 26.10 -16.31
CA VAL A 452 7.11 26.50 -15.42
C VAL A 452 8.42 26.59 -16.19
N PHE A 453 8.68 25.64 -17.09
CA PHE A 453 9.90 25.64 -17.91
C PHE A 453 9.95 26.86 -18.85
N LYS A 454 8.82 27.23 -19.47
CA LYS A 454 8.72 28.42 -20.33
C LYS A 454 9.00 29.70 -19.55
N LEU A 455 8.42 29.85 -18.36
CA LEU A 455 8.69 31.00 -17.48
C LEU A 455 10.16 31.07 -17.07
N ALA A 456 10.72 29.95 -16.61
CA ALA A 456 12.10 29.91 -16.12
C ALA A 456 13.12 30.15 -17.26
N ALA A 457 12.93 29.55 -18.42
CA ALA A 457 13.80 29.74 -19.58
C ALA A 457 13.71 31.17 -20.12
N LYS A 458 12.51 31.75 -20.22
CA LYS A 458 12.34 33.16 -20.58
C LYS A 458 13.04 34.08 -19.57
N LYS A 459 12.87 33.84 -18.27
CA LYS A 459 13.46 34.72 -17.25
C LYS A 459 14.98 34.63 -17.16
N LEU A 460 15.53 33.43 -17.31
CA LEU A 460 16.98 33.20 -17.16
C LEU A 460 17.77 33.44 -18.46
N LEU A 461 17.16 33.24 -19.63
CA LEU A 461 17.86 33.21 -20.92
C LEU A 461 17.24 34.09 -22.00
N ASP A 462 16.06 34.68 -21.75
CA ASP A 462 15.27 35.43 -22.73
C ASP A 462 14.97 34.63 -24.02
N PHE A 463 14.70 33.33 -23.85
CA PHE A 463 14.40 32.42 -24.97
C PHE A 463 13.00 32.59 -25.54
N ASP A 464 12.92 32.49 -26.87
CA ASP A 464 11.66 32.35 -27.60
C ASP A 464 11.05 30.95 -27.44
N GLU A 465 9.82 30.77 -27.92
CA GLU A 465 9.08 29.51 -27.74
C GLU A 465 9.74 28.30 -28.41
N GLN A 466 10.41 28.48 -29.55
CA GLN A 466 11.10 27.40 -30.25
C GLN A 466 12.36 26.98 -29.48
N GLN A 467 13.13 27.95 -29.01
CA GLN A 467 14.32 27.73 -28.18
C GLN A 467 13.98 27.06 -26.84
N VAL A 468 12.85 27.45 -26.23
CA VAL A 468 12.33 26.82 -25.01
C VAL A 468 12.06 25.33 -25.21
N LEU A 469 11.38 24.95 -26.31
CA LEU A 469 11.07 23.55 -26.61
C LEU A 469 12.32 22.70 -26.84
N GLU A 470 13.27 23.21 -27.62
CA GLU A 470 14.56 22.52 -27.84
C GLU A 470 15.35 22.37 -26.54
N LEU A 471 15.36 23.42 -25.70
CA LEU A 471 16.02 23.37 -24.41
C LEU A 471 15.35 22.33 -23.50
N ARG A 472 14.01 22.30 -23.43
CA ARG A 472 13.24 21.32 -22.63
C ARG A 472 13.59 19.88 -23.02
N ASP A 473 13.68 19.59 -24.31
CA ASP A 473 14.03 18.25 -24.81
C ASP A 473 15.40 17.79 -24.29
N ASN A 474 16.35 18.72 -24.13
CA ASN A 474 17.66 18.42 -23.56
C ASN A 474 17.62 18.12 -22.05
N TYR A 475 16.56 18.50 -21.33
CA TYR A 475 16.35 18.20 -19.90
C TYR A 475 15.51 16.95 -19.64
N LYS A 476 14.75 16.43 -20.61
CA LYS A 476 13.85 15.26 -20.44
C LYS A 476 14.50 14.04 -19.77
N CYS A 477 15.79 13.80 -20.02
CA CYS A 477 16.52 12.65 -19.48
C CYS A 477 17.14 12.91 -18.10
N VAL A 478 17.22 14.17 -17.66
CA VAL A 478 17.94 14.60 -16.44
C VAL A 478 17.29 14.02 -15.20
N ARG A 479 15.95 14.09 -15.08
CA ARG A 479 15.20 13.52 -13.95
C ARG A 479 15.49 12.03 -13.73
N LYS A 480 15.38 11.23 -14.79
CA LYS A 480 15.66 9.78 -14.74
C LYS A 480 17.12 9.47 -14.40
N ALA A 481 18.04 10.38 -14.74
CA ALA A 481 19.47 10.20 -14.53
C ALA A 481 19.95 10.70 -13.15
N PHE A 482 19.20 11.57 -12.48
CA PHE A 482 19.62 12.27 -11.25
C PHE A 482 20.05 11.31 -10.13
N LEU A 483 19.33 10.20 -9.94
CA LEU A 483 19.63 9.14 -8.97
C LEU A 483 20.16 7.85 -9.61
N SER A 484 20.61 7.90 -10.86
CA SER A 484 21.10 6.72 -11.58
C SER A 484 22.50 6.29 -11.14
N MET A 485 22.89 5.05 -11.45
CA MET A 485 24.26 4.56 -11.23
C MET A 485 25.29 5.43 -11.97
N PRO A 486 26.50 5.63 -11.42
CA PRO A 486 27.46 6.64 -11.89
C PRO A 486 28.23 6.28 -13.18
N PHE A 487 27.71 5.33 -13.96
CA PHE A 487 28.32 4.80 -15.17
C PHE A 487 27.67 5.40 -16.43
N GLY A 488 28.44 6.25 -17.14
CA GLY A 488 28.00 6.95 -18.35
C GLY A 488 28.11 6.14 -19.65
N ILE A 489 27.73 4.86 -19.62
CA ILE A 489 27.84 3.94 -20.76
C ILE A 489 26.70 4.22 -21.77
N PRO A 490 26.95 4.20 -23.09
CA PRO A 490 25.88 4.32 -24.10
C PRO A 490 24.70 3.40 -23.80
N GLY A 491 23.49 3.96 -23.81
CA GLY A 491 22.25 3.25 -23.43
C GLY A 491 21.79 3.47 -21.98
N THR A 492 22.61 4.05 -21.09
CA THR A 492 22.18 4.38 -19.72
C THR A 492 21.53 5.77 -19.63
N ALA A 493 20.69 5.96 -18.60
CA ALA A 493 20.07 7.26 -18.31
C ALA A 493 21.11 8.37 -18.08
N LEU A 494 22.20 8.08 -17.36
CA LEU A 494 23.30 9.03 -17.15
C LEU A 494 23.96 9.43 -18.46
N HIS A 495 24.20 8.49 -19.37
CA HIS A 495 24.77 8.82 -20.69
C HIS A 495 23.84 9.76 -21.48
N ALA A 496 22.55 9.44 -21.54
CA ALA A 496 21.57 10.28 -22.23
C ALA A 496 21.50 11.70 -21.62
N ALA A 497 21.49 11.81 -20.29
CA ALA A 497 21.50 13.10 -19.59
C ALA A 497 22.78 13.90 -19.82
N LEU A 498 23.95 13.26 -19.91
CA LEU A 498 25.20 13.95 -20.24
C LEU A 498 25.22 14.49 -21.68
N GLN A 499 24.61 13.78 -22.63
CA GLN A 499 24.42 14.29 -23.99
C GLN A 499 23.46 15.48 -24.02
N GLY A 500 22.33 15.38 -23.30
CA GLY A 500 21.38 16.48 -23.13
C GLY A 500 22.05 17.72 -22.51
N ARG A 501 22.79 17.54 -21.42
CA ARG A 501 23.60 18.59 -20.78
C ARG A 501 24.57 19.25 -21.76
N LYS A 502 25.27 18.48 -22.59
CA LYS A 502 26.20 19.02 -23.59
C LYS A 502 25.48 19.92 -24.61
N LYS A 503 24.31 19.50 -25.09
CA LYS A 503 23.48 20.29 -26.01
C LYS A 503 22.94 21.56 -25.35
N ALA A 504 22.34 21.44 -24.17
CA ALA A 504 21.83 22.57 -23.40
C ALA A 504 22.93 23.60 -23.08
N LYS A 505 24.11 23.15 -22.63
CA LYS A 505 25.25 24.05 -22.41
C LYS A 505 25.69 24.79 -23.68
N LYS A 506 25.62 24.13 -24.85
CA LYS A 506 25.94 24.79 -26.13
C LYS A 506 24.94 25.91 -26.42
N MET A 507 23.65 25.69 -26.17
CA MET A 507 22.61 26.73 -26.32
C MET A 507 22.86 27.89 -25.35
N ILE A 508 23.08 27.62 -24.05
CA ILE A 508 23.38 28.63 -23.04
C ILE A 508 24.62 29.43 -23.42
N LYS A 509 25.70 28.78 -23.88
CA LYS A 509 26.91 29.47 -24.34
C LYS A 509 26.63 30.40 -25.53
N GLY A 510 25.71 30.02 -26.41
CA GLY A 510 25.23 30.88 -27.49
C GLY A 510 24.69 32.22 -26.98
N VAL A 511 23.94 32.20 -25.87
CA VAL A 511 23.38 33.40 -25.23
C VAL A 511 24.47 34.32 -24.70
N PHE A 512 25.42 33.76 -23.94
CA PHE A 512 26.56 34.53 -23.40
C PHE A 512 27.36 35.19 -24.52
N ASN A 513 27.62 34.47 -25.61
CA ASN A 513 28.34 35.00 -26.77
C ASN A 513 27.55 36.10 -27.48
N ALA A 514 26.25 35.88 -27.74
CA ALA A 514 25.40 36.87 -28.38
C ALA A 514 25.33 38.17 -27.57
N ARG A 515 25.21 38.09 -26.25
CA ARG A 515 25.16 39.25 -25.35
C ARG A 515 26.47 40.03 -25.31
N ARG A 516 27.62 39.34 -25.31
CA ARG A 516 28.94 40.01 -25.44
C ARG A 516 29.09 40.75 -26.77
N MET A 517 28.60 40.18 -27.87
CA MET A 517 28.69 40.80 -29.19
C MET A 517 27.77 42.01 -29.34
N SER A 518 26.57 41.98 -28.73
CA SER A 518 25.60 43.08 -28.83
C SER A 518 25.96 44.30 -27.98
N LYS A 519 26.88 44.18 -27.01
CA LYS A 519 27.20 45.21 -25.99
C LYS A 519 25.96 45.72 -25.26
N ASP A 520 24.95 44.86 -25.12
CA ASP A 520 23.74 45.17 -24.39
C ASP A 520 24.02 45.15 -22.89
N ASN A 521 23.87 46.31 -22.25
CA ASN A 521 24.13 46.54 -20.83
C ASN A 521 22.91 46.24 -19.94
N ASN A 522 21.91 45.52 -20.46
CA ASN A 522 20.75 45.14 -19.67
C ASN A 522 21.17 44.33 -18.43
N LEU A 523 20.79 44.79 -17.24
CA LEU A 523 21.14 44.20 -15.94
C LEU A 523 20.22 43.01 -15.58
N ASP A 524 19.93 42.16 -16.56
CA ASP A 524 19.27 40.87 -16.33
C ASP A 524 20.27 39.83 -15.78
N PHE A 525 19.81 38.61 -15.54
CA PHE A 525 20.65 37.60 -14.91
C PHE A 525 21.93 37.30 -15.71
N ILE A 526 21.84 37.24 -17.04
CA ILE A 526 23.00 36.99 -17.90
C ILE A 526 23.95 38.20 -17.88
N GLY A 527 23.41 39.42 -17.92
CA GLY A 527 24.20 40.65 -17.79
C GLY A 527 24.94 40.72 -16.45
N LEU A 528 24.28 40.36 -15.35
CA LEU A 528 24.89 40.30 -14.01
C LEU A 528 26.04 39.28 -13.98
N LEU A 529 25.86 38.09 -14.57
CA LEU A 529 26.91 37.07 -14.61
C LEU A 529 28.09 37.48 -15.49
N LEU A 530 27.83 38.12 -16.62
CA LEU A 530 28.89 38.62 -17.51
C LEU A 530 29.74 39.69 -16.81
N LYS A 531 29.08 40.65 -16.16
CA LYS A 531 29.78 41.68 -15.36
C LYS A 531 30.63 41.04 -14.27
N GLU A 532 30.06 40.07 -13.55
CA GLU A 532 30.78 39.41 -12.46
C GLU A 532 31.98 38.59 -12.95
N ILE A 533 31.92 38.00 -14.15
CA ILE A 533 33.05 37.30 -14.78
C ILE A 533 34.17 38.29 -15.17
N GLU A 534 33.82 39.54 -15.48
CA GLU A 534 34.74 40.59 -15.94
C GLU A 534 35.43 41.34 -14.78
N ASP A 535 34.87 41.29 -13.57
CA ASP A 535 35.42 41.96 -12.38
C ASP A 535 36.73 41.29 -11.88
N GLU A 536 37.78 42.09 -11.65
CA GLU A 536 39.07 41.59 -11.19
C GLU A 536 38.99 40.98 -9.78
N GLY A 537 39.44 39.73 -9.63
CA GLY A 537 39.44 39.00 -8.36
C GLY A 537 38.22 38.11 -8.11
N THR A 538 37.29 38.01 -9.05
CA THR A 538 36.14 37.10 -8.94
C THR A 538 36.52 35.62 -9.04
N ILE A 539 35.76 34.76 -8.34
CA ILE A 539 35.85 33.30 -8.47
C ILE A 539 34.99 32.77 -9.65
N LEU A 540 34.19 33.64 -10.27
CA LEU A 540 33.15 33.25 -11.21
C LEU A 540 33.73 33.16 -12.64
N THR A 541 34.09 31.95 -13.04
CA THR A 541 34.46 31.68 -14.45
C THR A 541 33.23 31.56 -15.35
N GLU A 542 33.40 31.67 -16.67
CA GLU A 542 32.33 31.37 -17.64
C GLU A 542 31.72 29.96 -17.43
N GLU A 543 32.54 28.97 -17.07
CA GLU A 543 32.05 27.62 -16.76
C GLU A 543 31.14 27.61 -15.52
N PHE A 544 31.49 28.40 -14.50
CA PHE A 544 30.68 28.57 -13.28
C PHE A 544 29.32 29.17 -13.62
N ALA A 545 29.30 30.24 -14.42
CA ALA A 545 28.07 30.89 -14.83
C ALA A 545 27.17 29.95 -15.66
N MET A 546 27.74 29.21 -16.62
CA MET A 546 26.99 28.22 -17.40
C MET A 546 26.41 27.10 -16.53
N ASP A 547 27.19 26.57 -15.58
CA ASP A 547 26.72 25.54 -14.63
C ASP A 547 25.61 26.05 -13.72
N MET A 548 25.72 27.31 -13.30
CA MET A 548 24.72 27.95 -12.45
C MET A 548 23.40 28.16 -13.20
N VAL A 549 23.43 28.71 -14.41
CA VAL A 549 22.22 28.90 -15.24
C VAL A 549 21.55 27.55 -15.54
N TYR A 550 22.33 26.53 -15.93
CA TYR A 550 21.82 25.19 -16.18
C TYR A 550 21.15 24.59 -14.93
N THR A 551 21.79 24.72 -13.77
CA THR A 551 21.27 24.16 -12.51
C THR A 551 20.05 24.90 -12.00
N LEU A 552 19.98 26.23 -12.14
CA LEU A 552 18.82 27.02 -11.73
C LEU A 552 17.59 26.68 -12.56
N LEU A 553 17.74 26.47 -13.88
CA LEU A 553 16.64 26.06 -14.74
C LEU A 553 16.09 24.68 -14.33
N PHE A 554 16.98 23.72 -14.05
CA PHE A 554 16.58 22.41 -13.51
C PHE A 554 15.84 22.55 -12.17
N ALA A 555 16.42 23.32 -11.24
CA ALA A 555 15.86 23.50 -9.91
C ALA A 555 14.48 24.16 -9.94
N ALA A 556 14.27 25.15 -10.81
CA ALA A 556 13.00 25.87 -10.93
C ALA A 556 11.85 24.99 -11.41
N VAL A 557 12.11 24.01 -12.29
CA VAL A 557 11.05 23.21 -12.91
C VAL A 557 10.74 21.96 -12.09
N GLU A 558 11.78 21.20 -11.74
CA GLU A 558 11.60 19.87 -11.14
C GLU A 558 11.04 19.91 -9.72
N THR A 559 11.16 21.05 -9.04
CA THR A 559 10.60 21.27 -7.69
C THR A 559 9.20 21.87 -7.73
N VAL A 560 8.98 22.89 -8.58
CA VAL A 560 7.73 23.65 -8.62
C VAL A 560 6.62 22.85 -9.30
N THR A 561 6.90 22.14 -10.40
CA THR A 561 5.90 21.33 -11.11
C THR A 561 5.19 20.30 -10.23
N PRO A 562 5.87 19.41 -9.48
CA PRO A 562 5.18 18.45 -8.61
C PRO A 562 4.45 19.14 -7.45
N ALA A 563 4.99 20.23 -6.90
CA ALA A 563 4.32 20.99 -5.84
C ALA A 563 3.02 21.62 -6.34
N MET A 564 3.01 22.21 -7.54
CA MET A 564 1.80 22.76 -8.15
C MET A 564 0.78 21.68 -8.52
N ALA A 565 1.24 20.53 -9.03
CA ALA A 565 0.37 19.42 -9.36
C ALA A 565 -0.34 18.88 -8.09
N LEU A 566 0.41 18.74 -6.99
CA LEU A 566 -0.15 18.36 -5.70
C LEU A 566 -1.06 19.44 -5.12
N CYS A 567 -0.74 20.72 -5.30
CA CYS A 567 -1.60 21.83 -4.89
C CYS A 567 -2.97 21.73 -5.56
N LEU A 568 -2.99 21.58 -6.88
CA LEU A 568 -4.22 21.49 -7.66
C LEU A 568 -4.99 20.21 -7.36
N LYS A 569 -4.30 19.08 -7.16
CA LYS A 569 -4.91 17.84 -6.68
C LYS A 569 -5.56 18.03 -5.31
N TYR A 570 -4.84 18.63 -4.35
CA TYR A 570 -5.33 18.87 -3.00
C TYR A 570 -6.51 19.84 -2.97
N LEU A 571 -6.48 20.90 -3.79
CA LEU A 571 -7.60 21.83 -3.96
C LEU A 571 -8.83 21.14 -4.55
N HIS A 572 -8.63 20.21 -5.50
CA HIS A 572 -9.70 19.42 -6.07
C HIS A 572 -10.34 18.47 -5.03
N GLU A 573 -9.50 17.80 -4.23
CA GLU A 573 -9.95 16.84 -3.21
C GLU A 573 -10.53 17.53 -1.95
N HIS A 574 -10.14 18.78 -1.68
CA HIS A 574 -10.55 19.51 -0.47
C HIS A 574 -11.02 20.94 -0.76
N PRO A 575 -12.20 21.12 -1.40
CA PRO A 575 -12.69 22.44 -1.83
C PRO A 575 -12.87 23.44 -0.69
N LYS A 576 -13.11 22.98 0.55
CA LYS A 576 -13.21 23.83 1.75
C LYS A 576 -11.88 24.47 2.16
N VAL A 577 -10.74 23.89 1.79
CA VAL A 577 -9.40 24.40 2.15
C VAL A 577 -9.05 25.66 1.33
N LEU A 578 -9.76 25.89 0.21
CA LEU A 578 -9.66 27.13 -0.57
C LEU A 578 -10.03 28.36 0.28
N GLU A 579 -10.93 28.22 1.25
CA GLU A 579 -11.38 29.32 2.13
C GLU A 579 -10.38 29.67 3.25
N GLU A 580 -9.46 28.76 3.61
CA GLU A 580 -8.57 28.92 4.77
C GLU A 580 -7.15 29.40 4.46
N LEU A 581 -6.76 29.62 3.18
CA LEU A 581 -5.43 30.09 2.75
C LEU A 581 -4.20 29.26 3.24
N LYS A 582 -4.41 28.12 3.92
CA LYS A 582 -3.33 27.23 4.40
C LYS A 582 -2.79 26.27 3.32
N VAL A 583 -3.41 26.25 2.14
CA VAL A 583 -3.14 25.33 1.03
C VAL A 583 -1.67 25.27 0.66
N ILE A 584 -1.01 26.43 0.52
CA ILE A 584 0.37 26.50 0.01
C ILE A 584 1.35 25.87 1.00
N ASN A 585 1.27 26.24 2.28
CA ASN A 585 2.18 25.73 3.31
C ASN A 585 2.01 24.22 3.51
N GLU A 586 0.76 23.74 3.48
CA GLU A 586 0.47 22.32 3.64
C GLU A 586 0.88 21.51 2.40
N THR A 587 0.67 22.06 1.20
CA THR A 587 1.13 21.44 -0.05
C THR A 587 2.65 21.32 -0.06
N VAL A 588 3.38 22.38 0.31
CA VAL A 588 4.85 22.35 0.38
C VAL A 588 5.34 21.29 1.38
N ARG A 589 4.62 21.12 2.50
CA ARG A 589 4.90 20.07 3.50
C ARG A 589 4.66 18.67 2.96
N LEU A 590 3.57 18.46 2.21
CA LEU A 590 3.17 17.16 1.66
C LEU A 590 3.95 16.76 0.41
N ALA A 591 4.38 17.74 -0.39
CA ALA A 591 5.00 17.51 -1.70
C ALA A 591 6.41 16.92 -1.65
N ASP A 592 7.05 16.89 -0.47
CA ASP A 592 8.42 16.38 -0.26
C ASP A 592 9.37 16.81 -1.40
N ILE A 593 9.37 18.12 -1.66
CA ILE A 593 9.90 18.75 -2.88
C ILE A 593 11.38 18.42 -3.15
N ALA A 594 12.10 17.97 -2.13
CA ALA A 594 13.44 17.39 -2.24
C ALA A 594 13.38 15.92 -1.80
N PRO A 595 13.43 14.92 -2.71
CA PRO A 595 13.28 13.49 -2.41
C PRO A 595 14.50 12.89 -1.69
N GLY A 596 14.86 13.47 -0.55
CA GLY A 596 16.04 13.19 0.25
C GLY A 596 17.04 14.36 0.26
N MET A 597 17.20 15.00 1.41
CA MET A 597 18.30 15.92 1.67
C MET A 597 19.49 15.16 2.20
N PHE A 598 20.49 14.92 1.36
CA PHE A 598 21.67 14.21 1.78
C PHE A 598 22.69 15.19 2.38
N ARG A 599 23.18 14.84 3.57
CA ARG A 599 24.26 15.56 4.24
C ARG A 599 25.37 14.57 4.58
N LYS A 600 26.59 14.90 4.14
CA LYS A 600 27.77 14.13 4.50
C LYS A 600 28.30 14.63 5.83
N VAL A 601 28.53 13.70 6.74
CA VAL A 601 29.13 13.94 8.06
C VAL A 601 30.64 14.12 7.89
N MET A 602 31.20 15.18 8.48
CA MET A 602 32.62 15.54 8.32
C MET A 602 33.53 14.93 9.39
N GLN A 603 32.97 14.62 10.55
CA GLN A 603 33.64 14.06 11.73
C GLN A 603 32.62 13.24 12.52
N ASP A 604 33.03 12.40 13.46
CA ASP A 604 32.05 11.67 14.28
C ASP A 604 31.15 12.65 15.07
N VAL A 605 29.84 12.56 14.85
CA VAL A 605 28.82 13.39 15.51
C VAL A 605 27.93 12.50 16.37
N ASN A 606 27.84 12.82 17.66
CA ASN A 606 26.94 12.13 18.59
C ASN A 606 25.57 12.83 18.62
N ILE A 607 24.59 12.24 17.93
CA ILE A 607 23.20 12.74 17.91
C ILE A 607 22.46 12.10 19.09
N LYS A 608 22.33 12.84 20.20
CA LYS A 608 21.56 12.42 21.38
C LYS A 608 20.07 12.68 21.16
N GLY A 609 19.36 11.71 20.58
CA GLY A 609 17.89 11.65 20.63
C GLY A 609 17.41 10.88 21.86
N LYS A 610 16.23 11.19 22.38
CA LYS A 610 15.51 10.29 23.29
C LYS A 610 14.95 9.14 22.44
N PHE A 611 15.54 7.96 22.58
CA PHE A 611 15.17 6.77 21.81
C PHE A 611 14.51 5.75 22.72
N GLU A 612 13.38 6.13 23.30
CA GLU A 612 12.51 5.20 24.03
C GLU A 612 11.13 5.39 23.45
N ILE A 613 10.44 4.28 23.16
CA ILE A 613 8.96 4.09 23.15
C ILE A 613 8.60 2.77 22.41
N PHE A 614 9.51 2.13 21.65
CA PHE A 614 9.18 0.89 20.91
C PHE A 614 9.91 -0.39 21.37
N SER A 615 10.18 -0.53 22.67
CA SER A 615 11.04 -1.63 23.16
C SER A 615 10.51 -3.04 22.82
N PHE A 616 9.20 -3.27 22.72
CA PHE A 616 8.67 -4.62 22.47
C PHE A 616 8.66 -5.03 20.99
N LEU A 617 8.25 -4.14 20.08
CA LEU A 617 8.10 -4.42 18.65
C LEU A 617 9.41 -4.23 17.87
N ILE A 618 10.25 -3.23 18.23
CA ILE A 618 11.52 -2.98 17.54
C ILE A 618 12.60 -3.98 17.98
N THR A 619 12.72 -4.27 19.28
CA THR A 619 13.80 -5.13 19.82
C THR A 619 13.63 -6.61 19.43
N ASN A 620 12.40 -7.07 19.20
CA ASN A 620 12.12 -8.46 18.88
C ASN A 620 11.89 -8.73 17.38
N ILE A 621 11.32 -7.78 16.61
CA ILE A 621 10.93 -8.00 15.20
C ILE A 621 11.89 -7.33 14.20
N LEU A 622 12.47 -6.18 14.56
CA LEU A 622 13.07 -5.26 13.59
C LEU A 622 14.58 -5.03 13.77
N LEU A 623 15.13 -5.40 14.93
CA LEU A 623 16.57 -5.49 15.18
C LEU A 623 16.96 -6.98 15.28
N PRO A 624 17.85 -7.51 14.43
CA PRO A 624 18.52 -8.78 14.72
C PRO A 624 19.45 -8.67 15.93
#